data_AF-A0A225CYZ3-F1
#
_entry.id   AF-A0A225CYZ3-F1
#
_cell.length_a   1.000
_cell.length_b   1.000
_cell.length_c   1.000
_cell.angle_alpha   90.00
_cell.angle_beta   90.00
_cell.angle_gamma   90.00
#
_symmetry.space_group_name_H-M   'P 1'
#
loop_
_entity.id
_entity.type
_entity.pdbx_description
1 polymer ?
#
loop_
_entity_poly.entity_id
_entity_poly.type
_entity_poly.pdbx_seq_one_letter_code
_entity_poly.pdbx_strand_id
1 'polypeptide(L)'
;MREAYLVRGVLEQTAAATAAPVFRGNKGELREACEAIVGAAEAGDLAGQAAKNTAFHRLIVEASGNGVLLRLWDSLAFETRTRVRMNRPGADLVRDAQTHRPIVDAFEKGDGKTAGKLLREHAESFAPSEDEAGAG
;
A
#
# COMPACT_ATOMS: atom_id res chain seq x y z
N MET A 1 13.29 -10.89 -0.92
CA MET A 1 11.93 -10.91 -0.32
C MET A 1 11.59 -9.63 0.43
N ARG A 2 12.34 -9.33 1.50
CA ARG A 2 12.32 -8.02 2.19
C ARG A 2 12.55 -6.87 1.21
N GLU A 3 13.53 -7.03 0.34
CA GLU A 3 13.94 -6.03 -0.65
C GLU A 3 12.80 -5.61 -1.57
N ALA A 4 11.91 -6.53 -1.97
CA ALA A 4 10.76 -6.20 -2.80
C ALA A 4 9.80 -5.22 -2.11
N TYR A 5 9.56 -5.39 -0.80
CA TYR A 5 8.77 -4.44 0.00
C TYR A 5 9.48 -3.09 0.15
N LEU A 6 10.80 -3.09 0.36
CA LEU A 6 11.59 -1.85 0.45
C LEU A 6 11.53 -1.06 -0.87
N VAL A 7 11.77 -1.74 -2.00
CA VAL A 7 11.73 -1.11 -3.33
C VAL A 7 10.32 -0.65 -3.66
N ARG A 8 9.30 -1.46 -3.37
CA ARG A 8 7.89 -1.06 -3.49
C ARG A 8 7.61 0.24 -2.74
N GLY A 9 8.03 0.33 -1.48
CA GLY A 9 7.87 1.55 -0.68
C GLY A 9 8.55 2.77 -1.29
N VAL A 10 9.75 2.62 -1.85
CA VAL A 10 10.46 3.70 -2.55
C VAL A 10 9.73 4.14 -3.83
N LEU A 11 9.20 3.19 -4.62
CA LEU A 11 8.44 3.49 -5.83
C LEU A 11 7.14 4.23 -5.50
N GLU A 12 6.39 3.75 -4.50
CA GLU A 12 5.15 4.38 -4.05
C GLU A 12 5.40 5.78 -3.45
N GLN A 13 6.47 5.94 -2.67
CA GLN A 13 6.89 7.25 -2.17
C GLN A 13 7.18 8.23 -3.31
N THR A 14 7.88 7.75 -4.35
CA THR A 14 8.20 8.57 -5.53
C THR A 14 6.92 8.95 -6.30
N ALA A 15 5.99 8.01 -6.46
CA ALA A 15 4.72 8.23 -7.12
C ALA A 15 3.83 9.24 -6.38
N ALA A 16 3.84 9.24 -5.06
CA ALA A 16 2.97 10.09 -4.24
C ALA A 16 3.11 11.59 -4.53
N ALA A 17 4.31 12.06 -4.86
CA ALA A 17 4.57 13.48 -5.15
C ALA A 17 3.81 13.96 -6.41
N THR A 18 3.77 13.15 -7.47
CA THR A 18 3.07 13.50 -8.72
C THR A 18 1.62 13.05 -8.73
N ALA A 19 1.24 12.10 -7.88
CA ALA A 19 -0.16 11.69 -7.70
C ALA A 19 -0.97 12.68 -6.84
N ALA A 20 -0.34 13.37 -5.89
CA ALA A 20 -1.05 14.24 -4.94
C ALA A 20 -1.94 15.33 -5.55
N PRO A 21 -1.56 16.01 -6.65
CA PRO A 21 -2.45 16.96 -7.31
C PRO A 21 -3.76 16.34 -7.81
N VAL A 22 -3.76 15.07 -8.21
CA VAL A 22 -4.95 14.35 -8.72
C VAL A 22 -5.99 14.15 -7.62
N PHE A 23 -5.54 13.87 -6.40
CA PHE A 23 -6.42 13.58 -5.25
C PHE A 23 -6.72 14.80 -4.37
N ARG A 24 -6.11 15.95 -4.66
CA ARG A 24 -6.29 17.17 -3.85
C ARG A 24 -7.76 17.60 -3.89
N GLY A 25 -8.40 17.65 -2.71
CA GLY A 25 -9.82 17.98 -2.58
C GLY A 25 -10.78 16.93 -3.16
N ASN A 26 -10.28 15.82 -3.70
CA ASN A 26 -11.07 14.71 -4.21
C ASN A 26 -10.50 13.37 -3.71
N LYS A 27 -11.02 12.93 -2.57
CA LYS A 27 -10.62 11.67 -1.94
C LYS A 27 -11.62 10.52 -2.14
N GLY A 28 -12.66 10.69 -2.97
CA GLY A 28 -13.75 9.72 -3.07
C GLY A 28 -13.24 8.31 -3.36
N GLU A 29 -12.46 8.19 -4.44
CA GLU A 29 -11.90 6.91 -4.89
C GLU A 29 -10.92 6.30 -3.88
N LEU A 30 -9.99 7.10 -3.32
CA LEU A 30 -9.05 6.61 -2.31
C LEU A 30 -9.75 6.20 -1.00
N ARG A 31 -10.81 6.91 -0.61
CA ARG A 31 -11.59 6.60 0.59
C ARG A 31 -12.39 5.32 0.41
N GLU A 32 -13.04 5.15 -0.73
CA GLU A 32 -13.76 3.92 -1.06
C GLU A 32 -12.81 2.73 -1.08
N ALA A 33 -11.64 2.86 -1.71
CA ALA A 33 -10.61 1.82 -1.71
C ALA A 33 -10.13 1.49 -0.28
N CYS A 34 -9.90 2.51 0.55
CA CYS A 34 -9.51 2.34 1.96
C CYS A 34 -10.59 1.61 2.77
N GLU A 35 -11.85 2.03 2.70
CA GLU A 35 -12.93 1.38 3.46
C GLU A 35 -13.22 -0.04 2.94
N ALA A 36 -12.98 -0.31 1.65
CA ALA A 36 -13.06 -1.67 1.12
C ALA A 36 -11.99 -2.60 1.74
N ILE A 37 -10.77 -2.11 1.99
CA ILE A 37 -9.72 -2.87 2.70
C ILE A 37 -10.17 -3.16 4.13
N VAL A 38 -10.69 -2.14 4.84
CA VAL A 38 -11.16 -2.27 6.22
C VAL A 38 -12.30 -3.27 6.31
N GLY A 39 -13.31 -3.18 5.45
CA GLY A 39 -14.44 -4.11 5.46
C GLY A 39 -14.03 -5.57 5.17
N ALA A 40 -13.03 -5.79 4.31
CA ALA A 40 -12.48 -7.12 4.09
C ALA A 40 -11.75 -7.66 5.34
N ALA A 41 -11.01 -6.79 6.05
CA ALA A 41 -10.35 -7.15 7.30
C ALA A 41 -11.35 -7.50 8.42
N GLU A 42 -12.41 -6.70 8.57
CA GLU A 42 -13.49 -6.93 9.53
C GLU A 42 -14.24 -8.25 9.27
N ALA A 43 -14.37 -8.64 8.00
CA ALA A 43 -14.97 -9.91 7.60
C ALA A 43 -14.02 -11.12 7.72
N GLY A 44 -12.75 -10.92 8.09
CA GLY A 44 -11.73 -11.98 8.09
C GLY A 44 -11.36 -12.49 6.69
N ASP A 45 -11.71 -11.75 5.64
CA ASP A 45 -11.40 -12.10 4.24
C ASP A 45 -9.97 -11.67 3.89
N LEU A 46 -9.00 -12.48 4.31
CA LEU A 46 -7.57 -12.26 4.04
C LEU A 46 -7.26 -12.11 2.54
N ALA A 47 -7.89 -12.93 1.70
CA ALA A 47 -7.62 -12.92 0.28
C ALA A 47 -8.15 -11.64 -0.38
N GLY A 48 -9.35 -11.20 0.02
CA GLY A 48 -9.94 -9.96 -0.43
C GLY A 48 -9.25 -8.73 0.15
N GLN A 49 -8.79 -8.76 1.41
CA GLN A 49 -7.99 -7.69 2.01
C GLN A 49 -6.70 -7.50 1.21
N ALA A 50 -5.96 -8.58 0.94
CA ALA A 50 -4.73 -8.50 0.16
C ALA A 50 -4.96 -7.96 -1.26
N ALA A 51 -6.03 -8.40 -1.93
CA ALA A 51 -6.35 -7.93 -3.28
C ALA A 51 -6.71 -6.42 -3.30
N LYS A 52 -7.55 -5.98 -2.36
CA LYS A 52 -7.96 -4.58 -2.22
C LYS A 52 -6.80 -3.68 -1.80
N ASN A 53 -5.90 -4.19 -0.96
CA ASN A 53 -4.65 -3.52 -0.60
C ASN A 53 -3.82 -3.24 -1.86
N THR A 54 -3.53 -4.28 -2.66
CA THR A 54 -2.80 -4.12 -3.92
C THR A 54 -3.47 -3.10 -4.84
N ALA A 55 -4.80 -3.13 -4.98
CA ALA A 55 -5.54 -2.19 -5.81
C ALA A 55 -5.40 -0.73 -5.33
N PHE A 56 -5.47 -0.47 -4.01
CA PHE A 56 -5.29 0.86 -3.44
C PHE A 56 -3.92 1.46 -3.78
N HIS A 57 -2.85 0.68 -3.60
CA HIS A 57 -1.50 1.17 -3.91
C HIS A 57 -1.29 1.35 -5.42
N ARG A 58 -1.82 0.43 -6.24
CA ARG A 58 -1.75 0.56 -7.70
C ARG A 58 -2.45 1.81 -8.21
N LEU A 59 -3.63 2.14 -7.65
CA LEU A 59 -4.37 3.37 -7.97
C LEU A 59 -3.50 4.63 -7.78
N ILE A 60 -2.76 4.70 -6.67
CA ILE A 60 -1.86 5.83 -6.39
C ILE A 60 -0.72 5.89 -7.41
N VAL A 61 -0.10 4.76 -7.73
CA VAL A 61 1.01 4.70 -8.68
C VAL A 61 0.55 5.05 -10.09
N GLU A 62 -0.65 4.61 -10.49
CA GLU A 62 -1.26 4.98 -11.76
C GLU A 62 -1.56 6.48 -11.84
N ALA A 63 -2.13 7.05 -10.77
CA ALA A 63 -2.42 8.49 -10.67
C ALA A 63 -1.15 9.36 -10.72
N SER A 64 0.04 8.80 -10.49
CA SER A 64 1.31 9.52 -10.64
C SER A 64 1.59 9.96 -12.09
N GLY A 65 0.90 9.36 -13.07
CA GLY A 65 1.13 9.57 -14.50
C GLY A 65 2.46 9.00 -15.03
N ASN A 66 3.25 8.37 -14.17
CA ASN A 66 4.56 7.85 -14.54
C ASN A 66 4.46 6.37 -14.94
N GLY A 67 4.32 6.12 -16.25
CA GLY A 67 4.22 4.77 -16.78
C GLY A 67 5.44 3.86 -16.53
N VAL A 68 6.63 4.43 -16.27
CA VAL A 68 7.80 3.63 -15.87
C VAL A 68 7.63 3.15 -14.42
N LEU A 69 7.23 4.03 -13.50
CA LEU A 69 6.94 3.64 -12.11
C LEU A 69 5.86 2.56 -12.05
N LEU A 70 4.77 2.72 -12.81
CA LEU A 70 3.68 1.73 -12.84
C LEU A 70 4.17 0.35 -13.29
N ARG A 71 4.95 0.27 -14.38
CA ARG A 71 5.49 -1.01 -14.87
C ARG A 71 6.44 -1.66 -13.87
N LEU A 72 7.33 -0.87 -13.25
CA LEU A 72 8.25 -1.38 -12.23
C LEU A 72 7.47 -1.87 -11.00
N TRP A 73 6.47 -1.12 -10.56
CA TRP A 73 5.62 -1.50 -9.43
C TRP A 73 4.83 -2.78 -9.72
N ASP A 74 4.19 -2.89 -10.89
CA ASP A 74 3.46 -4.09 -11.31
C ASP A 74 4.38 -5.33 -11.38
N SER A 75 5.66 -5.15 -11.74
CA SER A 75 6.65 -6.25 -11.76
C SER A 75 7.01 -6.78 -10.36
N LEU A 76 6.92 -5.93 -9.33
CA LEU A 76 7.13 -6.33 -7.93
C LEU A 76 5.86 -6.91 -7.29
N ALA A 77 4.69 -6.40 -7.71
CA ALA A 77 3.38 -6.72 -7.12
C ALA A 77 2.88 -8.14 -7.45
N PHE A 78 3.53 -8.87 -8.36
CA PHE A 78 3.13 -10.23 -8.74
C PHE A 78 3.41 -11.29 -7.65
N GLU A 79 4.15 -10.95 -6.60
CA GLU A 79 4.35 -11.87 -5.50
C GLU A 79 3.16 -11.84 -4.52
N THR A 80 2.38 -12.91 -4.53
CA THR A 80 1.24 -13.24 -3.65
C THR A 80 1.64 -13.43 -2.17
N ARG A 81 2.67 -12.71 -1.69
CA ARG A 81 3.23 -12.82 -0.34
C ARG A 81 2.53 -11.92 0.68
N THR A 82 1.77 -10.92 0.23
CA THR A 82 0.92 -10.09 1.11
C THR A 82 -0.08 -10.95 1.88
N ARG A 83 -0.63 -12.00 1.27
CA ARG A 83 -1.54 -12.96 1.94
C ARG A 83 -0.84 -13.72 3.08
N VAL A 84 0.39 -14.17 2.86
CA VAL A 84 1.18 -14.91 3.87
C VAL A 84 1.51 -14.03 5.07
N ARG A 85 1.81 -12.75 4.84
CA ARG A 85 2.12 -11.78 5.91
C ARG A 85 0.91 -11.37 6.74
N MET A 86 -0.24 -11.20 6.10
CA MET A 86 -1.49 -10.92 6.84
C MET A 86 -1.85 -12.08 7.78
N ASN A 87 -1.37 -13.30 7.52
CA ASN A 87 -1.59 -14.47 8.36
C ASN A 87 -0.48 -14.72 9.41
N ARG A 88 0.35 -13.73 9.74
CA ARG A 88 1.41 -13.89 10.77
C ARG A 88 0.81 -13.92 12.18
N PRO A 89 1.42 -14.67 13.14
CA PRO A 89 0.99 -14.66 14.53
C PRO A 89 0.98 -13.25 15.12
N GLY A 90 -0.13 -12.86 15.76
CA GLY A 90 -0.30 -11.54 16.37
C GLY A 90 -0.64 -10.41 15.39
N ALA A 91 -0.93 -10.71 14.12
CA ALA A 91 -1.48 -9.72 13.18
C ALA A 91 -2.86 -9.25 13.65
N ASP A 92 -3.07 -7.94 13.61
CA ASP A 92 -4.38 -7.32 13.77
C ASP A 92 -4.78 -6.75 12.41
N LEU A 93 -5.56 -7.54 11.67
CA LEU A 93 -5.94 -7.24 10.29
C LEU A 93 -6.66 -5.90 10.17
N VAL A 94 -7.49 -5.56 11.14
CA VAL A 94 -8.29 -4.33 11.14
C VAL A 94 -7.39 -3.14 11.43
N ARG A 95 -6.52 -3.25 12.44
CA ARG A 95 -5.54 -2.20 12.73
C ARG A 95 -4.60 -1.96 11.55
N ASP A 96 -4.10 -3.03 10.92
CA ASP A 96 -3.23 -2.95 9.75
C ASP A 96 -3.97 -2.29 8.57
N ALA A 97 -5.24 -2.65 8.33
CA ALA A 97 -6.09 -2.00 7.32
C ALA A 97 -6.29 -0.51 7.59
N GLN A 98 -6.49 -0.10 8.84
CA GLN A 98 -6.71 1.30 9.21
C GLN A 98 -5.49 2.21 8.98
N THR A 99 -4.29 1.66 8.80
CA THR A 99 -3.08 2.43 8.46
C THR A 99 -3.16 3.14 7.10
N HIS A 100 -4.13 2.78 6.25
CA HIS A 100 -4.40 3.48 4.99
C HIS A 100 -5.07 4.85 5.19
N ARG A 101 -5.83 5.04 6.28
CA ARG A 101 -6.61 6.28 6.50
C ARG A 101 -5.72 7.54 6.55
N PRO A 102 -4.59 7.57 7.29
CA PRO A 102 -3.67 8.72 7.26
C PRO A 102 -3.08 9.01 5.87
N ILE A 103 -2.89 8.00 5.03
CA ILE A 103 -2.40 8.16 3.65
C ILE A 103 -3.44 8.92 2.82
N VAL A 104 -4.72 8.51 2.91
CA VAL A 104 -5.84 9.18 2.23
C VAL A 104 -5.95 10.65 2.68
N ASP A 105 -5.83 10.91 3.98
CA ASP A 105 -5.93 12.28 4.51
C ASP A 105 -4.76 13.17 4.05
N ALA A 106 -3.57 12.61 3.85
CA ALA A 106 -2.44 13.34 3.28
C ALA A 106 -2.67 13.68 1.79
N PHE A 107 -3.20 12.73 1.01
CA PHE A 107 -3.57 12.97 -0.39
C PHE A 107 -4.69 14.00 -0.55
N GLU A 108 -5.70 13.98 0.32
CA GLU A 108 -6.77 14.98 0.30
C GLU A 108 -6.24 16.41 0.43
N LYS A 109 -5.22 16.59 1.27
CA LYS A 109 -4.54 17.89 1.47
C LYS A 109 -3.60 18.25 0.32
N GLY A 110 -3.38 17.35 -0.63
CA GLY A 110 -2.36 17.48 -1.68
C GLY A 110 -0.93 17.36 -1.16
N ASP A 111 -0.73 16.78 0.03
CA ASP A 111 0.59 16.62 0.66
C ASP A 111 1.25 15.31 0.21
N GLY A 112 1.76 15.30 -1.02
CA GLY A 112 2.45 14.15 -1.60
C GLY A 112 3.71 13.73 -0.84
N LYS A 113 4.36 14.66 -0.11
CA LYS A 113 5.53 14.34 0.71
C LYS A 113 5.15 13.49 1.91
N THR A 114 4.13 13.89 2.66
CA THR A 114 3.62 13.13 3.80
C THR A 114 2.98 11.83 3.34
N ALA A 115 2.17 11.86 2.28
CA ALA A 115 1.56 10.65 1.71
C ALA A 115 2.62 9.63 1.29
N GLY A 116 3.68 10.07 0.60
CA GLY A 116 4.77 9.20 0.16
C GLY A 116 5.56 8.60 1.33
N LYS A 117 5.83 9.37 2.38
CA LYS A 117 6.46 8.84 3.60
C LYS A 117 5.60 7.73 4.23
N LEU A 118 4.30 7.99 4.40
CA LEU A 118 3.38 7.04 5.01
C LEU A 118 3.21 5.76 4.16
N LEU A 119 3.17 5.87 2.83
CA LEU A 119 3.15 4.72 1.93
C LEU A 119 4.38 3.84 2.09
N ARG A 120 5.57 4.46 2.18
CA ARG A 120 6.80 3.72 2.39
C ARG A 120 6.81 3.01 3.74
N GLU A 121 6.48 3.71 4.82
CA GLU A 121 6.39 3.12 6.16
C GLU A 121 5.38 1.96 6.20
N HIS A 122 4.24 2.13 5.56
CA HIS A 122 3.23 1.09 5.39
C HIS A 122 3.83 -0.14 4.68
N ALA A 123 4.42 0.03 3.49
CA ALA A 123 5.02 -1.08 2.74
C ALA A 123 6.13 -1.80 3.51
N GLU A 124 7.01 -1.05 4.18
CA GLU A 124 8.12 -1.61 4.97
C GLU A 124 7.62 -2.38 6.20
N SER A 125 6.48 -2.02 6.79
CA SER A 125 5.91 -2.72 7.95
C SER A 125 5.45 -4.16 7.65
N PHE A 126 5.21 -4.49 6.37
CA PHE A 126 4.89 -5.85 5.92
C PHE A 126 6.12 -6.62 5.42
N ALA A 127 7.29 -5.99 5.42
CA ALA A 127 8.51 -6.66 5.01
C ALA A 127 8.89 -7.74 6.05
N PRO A 128 9.33 -8.95 5.64
CA PRO A 128 9.88 -9.93 6.57
C PRO A 128 11.00 -9.37 7.43
N SER A 129 11.15 -9.92 8.62
CA SER A 129 12.38 -9.76 9.41
C SER A 129 13.57 -10.34 8.64
N GLU A 130 14.78 -9.92 8.99
CA GLU A 130 16.01 -10.40 8.35
C GLU A 130 16.20 -11.91 8.52
N ASP A 131 15.80 -12.46 9.68
CA ASP A 131 15.88 -13.89 10.00
C ASP A 131 14.98 -14.76 9.11
N GLU A 132 13.83 -14.24 8.69
CA GLU A 132 12.90 -14.95 7.78
C GLU A 132 13.32 -14.83 6.30
N ALA A 133 14.18 -13.86 5.96
CA ALA A 133 14.60 -13.61 4.59
C ALA A 133 15.73 -14.55 4.11
N GLY A 134 16.44 -15.21 5.03
CA GLY A 134 17.53 -16.15 4.76
C GLY A 134 17.14 -17.63 4.73
N ALA A 135 15.89 -17.97 5.05
CA ALA A 135 15.35 -19.32 4.92
C ALA A 135 14.71 -19.50 3.53
N GLY A 136 15.54 -19.70 2.51
CA GLY A 136 15.11 -19.92 1.13
C GLY A 136 16.10 -20.78 0.37
#